data_AF-H5X372-F1
#
_entry.id   AF-H5X372-F1
#
_cell.length_a   1.000
_cell.length_b   1.000
_cell.length_c   1.000
_cell.angle_alpha   90.00
_cell.angle_beta   90.00
_cell.angle_gamma   90.00
#
_symmetry.space_group_name_H-M   'P 1'
#
loop_
_entity.id
_entity.type
_entity.pdbx_description
1 polymer ?
#
loop_
_entity_poly.entity_id
_entity_poly.type
_entity_poly.pdbx_seq_one_letter_code
_entity_poly.pdbx_strand_id
1 'polypeptide(L)'
;MATHEETLAQLEQGSQNCENIHGVIQNALQLATNLSELVQNSLGGTTAYDEVGGYCESVLNQLALSAQTVEQTKHAIDNLMVRFHGAL
;
A
#
# COMPACT_ATOMS: atom_id res chain seq x y z
N MET A 1 13.62 -4.28 29.58
CA MET A 1 12.47 -3.42 29.24
C MET A 1 12.96 -2.43 28.22
N ALA A 2 12.20 -2.17 27.16
CA ALA A 2 12.57 -1.13 26.21
C ALA A 2 12.47 0.24 26.90
N THR A 3 13.41 1.14 26.63
CA THR A 3 13.35 2.52 27.09
C THR A 3 12.31 3.30 26.30
N HIS A 4 11.97 4.49 26.80
CA HIS A 4 11.09 5.42 26.08
C HIS A 4 11.66 5.78 24.71
N GLU A 5 12.96 6.10 24.65
CA GLU A 5 13.70 6.43 23.42
C GLU A 5 13.74 5.26 22.44
N GLU A 6 13.99 4.03 22.92
CA GLU A 6 13.97 2.82 22.09
C GLU A 6 12.59 2.58 21.48
N THR A 7 11.51 2.85 22.22
CA THR A 7 10.14 2.70 21.73
C THR A 7 9.80 3.77 20.69
N LEU A 8 10.21 5.03 20.90
CA LEU A 8 10.04 6.11 19.93
C LEU A 8 10.78 5.80 18.62
N ALA A 9 12.04 5.38 18.69
CA ALA A 9 12.82 5.02 17.51
C ALA A 9 12.16 3.88 16.71
N GLN A 10 11.55 2.90 17.38
CA GLN A 10 10.80 1.82 16.71
C GLN A 10 9.54 2.33 16.01
N LEU A 11 8.82 3.27 16.62
CA LEU A 11 7.63 3.86 16.01
C LEU A 11 8.00 4.72 14.79
N GLU A 12 9.07 5.51 14.87
CA GLU A 12 9.58 6.30 13.74
C GLU A 12 9.99 5.39 12.58
N GLN A 13 10.74 4.33 12.88
CA GLN A 13 11.11 3.32 11.87
C GLN A 13 9.87 2.63 11.29
N GLY A 14 8.85 2.35 12.10
CA GLY A 14 7.59 1.78 11.65
C GLY A 14 6.84 2.71 10.69
N SER A 15 6.78 4.01 10.98
CA SER A 15 6.17 5.01 10.09
C SER A 15 6.93 5.11 8.76
N GLN A 16 8.27 5.17 8.81
CA GLN A 16 9.12 5.19 7.60
C GLN A 16 8.94 3.92 6.75
N ASN A 17 8.81 2.76 7.40
CA ASN A 17 8.55 1.51 6.69
C ASN A 17 7.19 1.53 5.98
N CYS A 18 6.16 2.12 6.59
CA CYS A 18 4.86 2.29 5.94
C CYS A 18 4.96 3.17 4.69
N GLU A 19 5.74 4.26 4.73
CA GLU A 19 5.97 5.09 3.54
C GLU A 19 6.66 4.32 2.41
N ASN A 20 7.68 3.54 2.74
CA ASN A 20 8.40 2.71 1.76
C ASN A 20 7.47 1.67 1.12
N ILE A 21 6.68 0.97 1.94
CA ILE A 21 5.72 -0.03 1.46
C ILE A 21 4.66 0.64 0.60
N HIS A 22 4.12 1.80 1.02
CA HIS A 22 3.15 2.56 0.25
C HIS A 22 3.72 2.93 -1.13
N GLY A 23 4.96 3.44 -1.19
CA GLY A 23 5.63 3.74 -2.47
C GLY A 23 5.78 2.52 -3.39
N VAL A 24 6.13 1.36 -2.84
CA VAL A 24 6.19 0.10 -3.60
C VAL A 24 4.80 -0.30 -4.13
N ILE A 25 3.75 -0.17 -3.33
CA ILE A 25 2.37 -0.45 -3.77
C ILE A 25 1.93 0.51 -4.88
N GLN A 26 2.26 1.81 -4.77
CA GLN A 26 1.96 2.80 -5.81
C GLN A 26 2.67 2.46 -7.14
N ASN A 27 3.92 2.02 -7.09
CA ASN A 27 4.63 1.54 -8.28
C ASN A 27 3.95 0.29 -8.88
N ALA A 28 3.53 -0.65 -8.03
CA ALA A 28 2.80 -1.83 -8.48
C ALA A 28 1.43 -1.48 -9.10
N LEU A 29 0.71 -0.52 -8.54
CA LEU A 29 -0.55 0.01 -9.09
C LEU A 29 -0.36 0.57 -10.48
N GLN A 30 0.68 1.39 -10.69
CA GLN A 30 0.98 1.95 -12.00
C GLN A 30 1.28 0.85 -13.03
N LEU A 31 2.10 -0.13 -12.67
CA LEU A 31 2.43 -1.26 -13.54
C LEU A 31 1.19 -2.10 -13.88
N ALA A 32 0.37 -2.42 -12.88
CA ALA A 32 -0.86 -3.18 -13.06
C ALA A 32 -1.88 -2.44 -13.93
N THR A 33 -1.97 -1.11 -13.79
CA THR A 33 -2.85 -0.26 -14.60
C THR A 33 -2.40 -0.29 -16.06
N ASN A 34 -1.11 -0.05 -16.31
CA ASN A 34 -0.54 -0.10 -17.66
C ASN A 34 -0.74 -1.49 -18.30
N LEU A 35 -0.57 -2.56 -17.53
CA LEU A 35 -0.79 -3.92 -18.01
C LEU A 35 -2.27 -4.18 -18.34
N SER A 36 -3.19 -3.70 -17.51
CA SER A 36 -4.63 -3.81 -17.75
C SER A 36 -5.03 -3.10 -19.05
N GLU A 37 -4.49 -1.90 -19.31
CA GLU A 37 -4.70 -1.17 -20.56
C GLU A 37 -4.14 -1.94 -21.77
N LEU A 38 -2.94 -2.51 -21.66
CA LEU A 38 -2.35 -3.33 -22.72
C LEU A 38 -3.18 -4.57 -23.03
N VAL A 39 -3.68 -5.25 -22.00
CA VAL A 39 -4.56 -6.43 -22.13
C VAL A 39 -5.88 -6.03 -22.80
N GLN A 40 -6.50 -4.92 -22.38
CA GLN A 40 -7.71 -4.40 -22.99
C GLN A 40 -7.51 -4.03 -24.46
N ASN A 41 -6.41 -3.37 -24.80
CA ASN A 41 -6.12 -2.99 -26.17
C ASN A 41 -5.80 -4.20 -27.07
N SER A 42 -5.19 -5.23 -26.50
CA SER A 42 -4.76 -6.42 -27.27
C SER A 42 -5.86 -7.46 -27.44
N LEU A 43 -6.71 -7.63 -26.43
CA LEU A 43 -7.69 -8.71 -26.35
C LEU A 43 -9.14 -8.21 -26.25
N GLY A 44 -9.37 -6.90 -26.19
CA GLY A 44 -10.70 -6.31 -26.01
C GLY A 44 -11.71 -6.84 -27.04
N GLY A 45 -12.87 -7.28 -26.54
CA GLY A 45 -13.92 -7.88 -27.38
C GLY A 45 -13.71 -9.36 -27.72
N THR A 46 -12.69 -10.01 -27.16
CA THR A 46 -12.51 -11.47 -27.22
C THR A 46 -12.91 -12.13 -25.90
N THR A 47 -13.29 -13.40 -25.95
CA THR A 47 -13.58 -14.19 -24.73
C THR A 47 -12.34 -14.37 -23.83
N ALA A 48 -11.13 -14.26 -24.40
CA ALA A 48 -9.89 -14.30 -23.63
C ALA A 48 -9.71 -13.05 -22.74
N TYR A 49 -10.27 -11.90 -23.14
CA TYR A 49 -10.29 -10.71 -22.30
C TYR A 49 -11.21 -10.88 -21.09
N ASP A 50 -12.35 -11.55 -21.23
CA ASP A 50 -13.27 -11.75 -20.10
C ASP A 50 -12.60 -12.53 -18.95
N GLU A 51 -11.75 -13.51 -19.29
CA GLU A 51 -10.97 -14.26 -18.29
C GLU A 51 -9.85 -13.42 -17.69
N VAL A 52 -8.99 -12.81 -18.51
CA VAL A 52 -7.78 -12.11 -18.03
C VAL A 52 -8.10 -10.72 -17.44
N GLY A 53 -9.09 -10.03 -17.98
CA GLY A 53 -9.54 -8.71 -17.53
C GLY A 53 -10.06 -8.73 -16.09
N GLY A 54 -10.84 -9.77 -15.72
CA GLY A 54 -11.29 -9.94 -14.34
C GLY A 54 -10.14 -10.14 -13.35
N TYR A 55 -9.07 -10.83 -13.74
CA TYR A 55 -7.86 -10.93 -12.91
C TYR A 55 -7.14 -9.57 -12.78
N CYS A 56 -7.02 -8.79 -13.86
CA CYS A 56 -6.45 -7.45 -13.80
C CYS A 56 -7.20 -6.53 -12.84
N GLU A 57 -8.54 -6.52 -12.91
CA GLU A 57 -9.38 -5.74 -11.99
C GLU A 57 -9.21 -6.18 -10.54
N SER A 58 -9.17 -7.48 -10.28
CA SER A 58 -8.96 -8.03 -8.93
C SER A 58 -7.61 -7.60 -8.35
N VAL A 59 -6.53 -7.68 -9.14
CA VAL A 59 -5.19 -7.23 -8.73
C VAL A 59 -5.18 -5.74 -8.42
N LEU A 60 -5.78 -4.90 -9.27
CA LEU A 60 -5.88 -3.45 -9.06
C LEU A 60 -6.63 -3.12 -7.76
N ASN A 61 -7.78 -3.76 -7.54
CA ASN A 61 -8.57 -3.58 -6.32
C ASN A 61 -7.78 -4.00 -5.07
N GLN A 62 -7.08 -5.13 -5.11
CA GLN A 62 -6.28 -5.60 -3.98
C GLN A 62 -5.11 -4.66 -3.67
N LEU A 63 -4.45 -4.13 -4.68
CA LEU A 63 -3.37 -3.16 -4.52
C LEU A 63 -3.90 -1.83 -3.94
N ALA A 64 -5.06 -1.35 -4.39
CA ALA A 64 -5.69 -0.14 -3.86
C ALA A 64 -6.07 -0.28 -2.39
N LEU A 65 -6.69 -1.41 -2.01
CA LEU A 65 -6.99 -1.73 -0.61
C LEU A 65 -5.72 -1.83 0.24
N SER A 66 -4.65 -2.41 -0.31
CA SER A 66 -3.36 -2.51 0.39
C SER A 66 -2.75 -1.13 0.63
N ALA A 67 -2.79 -0.23 -0.35
CA ALA A 67 -2.32 1.15 -0.20
C ALA A 67 -3.07 1.86 0.94
N GLN A 68 -4.41 1.79 0.94
CA GLN A 68 -5.24 2.38 1.97
C GLN A 68 -4.94 1.80 3.36
N THR A 69 -4.75 0.49 3.46
CA THR A 69 -4.45 -0.18 4.74
C THR A 69 -3.10 0.26 5.30
N VAL A 70 -2.09 0.41 4.45
CA VAL A 70 -0.76 0.87 4.86
C VAL A 70 -0.81 2.34 5.31
N GLU A 71 -1.56 3.19 4.62
CA GLU A 71 -1.76 4.58 5.02
C GLU A 71 -2.47 4.70 6.38
N GLN A 72 -3.53 3.91 6.61
CA GLN A 72 -4.19 3.83 7.92
C GLN A 72 -3.25 3.34 9.03
N THR A 73 -2.41 2.36 8.71
CA THR A 73 -1.41 1.83 9.65
C THR A 73 -0.39 2.91 10.01
N LYS A 74 0.11 3.65 9.02
CA LYS A 74 0.99 4.79 9.26
C LYS A 74 0.34 5.83 10.18
N HIS A 75 -0.91 6.22 9.90
CA HIS A 75 -1.64 7.16 10.76
C HIS A 75 -1.80 6.66 12.20
N ALA A 76 -2.02 5.37 12.41
CA ALA A 76 -2.08 4.80 13.75
C ALA A 76 -0.72 4.92 14.47
N ILE A 77 0.38 4.64 13.77
CA ILE A 77 1.75 4.78 14.29
C ILE A 77 2.07 6.25 14.62
N ASP A 78 1.77 7.18 13.71
CA ASP A 78 1.99 8.61 13.91
C ASP A 78 1.22 9.13 15.14
N ASN A 79 -0.03 8.70 15.33
CA ASN A 79 -0.81 9.03 16.51
C ASN A 79 -0.20 8.44 17.80
N LEU A 80 0.34 7.23 17.76
CA LEU A 80 1.06 6.64 18.90
C LEU A 80 2.33 7.43 19.23
N MET A 81 3.09 7.84 18.22
CA MET A 81 4.29 8.67 18.40
C MET A 81 3.97 9.99 19.09
N VAL A 82 2.91 10.68 18.67
CA VAL A 82 2.48 11.95 19.29
C VAL A 82 2.14 11.74 20.76
N ARG A 83 1.41 10.66 21.09
CA ARG A 83 1.04 10.33 22.48
C ARG A 83 2.25 9.98 23.32
N PHE A 84 3.22 9.26 22.75
CA PHE A 84 4.46 8.93 23.45
C PHE A 84 5.28 10.19 23.72
N HIS A 85 5.47 11.06 22.73
CA HIS A 85 6.16 12.34 22.90
C HIS A 85 5.50 13.25 23.95
N GLY A 86 4.16 13.31 23.99
CA GLY A 86 3.42 14.13 24.96
C GLY A 86 3.31 13.55 26.37
N ALA A 87 3.82 12.33 26.60
CA ALA A 87 3.83 11.67 27.91
C ALA A 87 5.14 11.87 28.70
N LEU A 88 6.06 12.69 28.18
CA LEU A 88 7.30 13.12 28.83
C LEU A 88 7.07 14.28 29.81
#